data_AF-A0A367M1L9-F1
#
_entry.id   AF-A0A367M1L9-F1
#
_cell.length_a   1.000
_cell.length_b   1.000
_cell.length_c   1.000
_cell.angle_alpha   90.00
_cell.angle_beta   90.00
_cell.angle_gamma   90.00
#
_symmetry.space_group_name_H-M   'P 1'
#
loop_
_entity.id
_entity.type
_entity.pdbx_description
1 polymer ?
#
loop_
_entity_poly.entity_id
_entity_poly.type
_entity_poly.pdbx_seq_one_letter_code
_entity_poly.pdbx_strand_id
1 'polypeptide(L)'
;MNYLAHLHLGGPQPAQLLGSLYGDFVKGRLQGQWPDEIERAIQLHRRIDAFTDSHPLVHAAKRRFPLERRRFAGVLLDVFFDHCLARDWNDYADDPLPQFVARVYGTLRPASPLPERLARIAPRM
;
A
#
# COMPACT_ATOMS: atom_id res chain seq x y z
N MET A 1 4.17 -6.27 5.69
CA MET A 1 3.19 -5.21 5.42
C MET A 1 2.70 -5.45 4.01
N ASN A 2 1.40 -5.36 3.83
CA ASN A 2 0.72 -5.65 2.58
C ASN A 2 0.73 -4.34 1.75
N TYR A 3 1.49 -4.32 0.66
CA TYR A 3 1.65 -3.12 -0.16
C TYR A 3 1.05 -3.30 -1.55
N LEU A 4 0.69 -4.53 -1.93
CA LEU A 4 0.36 -4.88 -3.30
C LEU A 4 -0.86 -4.13 -3.78
N ALA A 5 -1.95 -4.11 -2.99
CA ALA A 5 -3.17 -3.39 -3.36
C ALA A 5 -2.92 -1.89 -3.53
N HIS A 6 -2.18 -1.25 -2.61
CA HIS A 6 -1.86 0.17 -2.71
C HIS A 6 -0.98 0.50 -3.90
N LEU A 7 0.05 -0.31 -4.17
CA LEU A 7 0.92 -0.15 -5.32
C LEU A 7 0.16 -0.34 -6.63
N HIS A 8 -0.73 -1.33 -6.69
CA HIS A 8 -1.52 -1.64 -7.88
C HIS A 8 -2.54 -0.53 -8.19
N LEU A 9 -3.27 -0.06 -7.17
CA LEU A 9 -4.28 1.00 -7.31
C LEU A 9 -3.67 2.41 -7.41
N GLY A 10 -2.41 2.58 -7.00
CA GLY A 10 -1.72 3.87 -6.94
C GLY A 10 -1.34 4.45 -8.30
N GLY A 11 -1.20 3.59 -9.31
CA GLY A 11 -0.79 3.95 -10.67
C GLY A 11 0.66 3.58 -11.00
N PRO A 12 1.01 3.54 -12.30
CA PRO A 12 2.27 2.95 -12.75
C PRO A 12 3.48 3.89 -12.67
N GLN A 13 3.28 5.19 -12.45
CA GLN A 13 4.38 6.16 -12.52
C GLN A 13 5.28 6.10 -11.28
N PRO A 14 6.59 6.41 -11.39
CA PRO A 14 7.51 6.35 -10.26
C PRO A 14 7.04 7.12 -9.01
N ALA A 15 6.57 8.35 -9.18
CA ALA A 15 6.05 9.17 -8.06
C ALA A 15 4.80 8.56 -7.41
N GLN A 16 3.95 7.91 -8.20
CA GLN A 16 2.74 7.23 -7.74
C GLN A 16 3.08 5.99 -6.91
N LEU A 17 4.01 5.16 -7.39
CA LEU A 17 4.51 3.99 -6.68
C LEU A 17 5.19 4.39 -5.37
N LEU A 18 6.03 5.42 -5.39
CA LEU A 18 6.67 5.96 -4.19
C LEU A 18 5.63 6.49 -3.20
N GLY A 19 4.69 7.33 -3.63
CA GLY A 19 3.66 7.87 -2.75
C GLY A 19 2.75 6.79 -2.16
N SER A 20 2.48 5.72 -2.91
CA SER A 20 1.71 4.55 -2.44
C SER A 20 2.41 3.80 -1.31
N LEU A 21 3.75 3.76 -1.31
CA LEU A 21 4.53 3.25 -0.19
C LEU A 21 4.62 4.27 0.95
N TYR A 22 4.77 5.56 0.62
CA TYR A 22 4.98 6.61 1.61
C TYR A 22 3.75 6.83 2.50
N GLY A 23 2.54 6.49 2.05
CA GLY A 23 1.32 6.60 2.86
C GLY A 23 1.40 5.92 4.24
N ASP A 24 2.12 4.81 4.32
CA ASP A 24 2.36 4.11 5.59
C ASP A 24 3.32 4.84 6.51
N PHE A 25 4.23 5.65 5.96
CA PHE A 25 5.35 6.27 6.70
C PHE A 25 5.15 7.76 6.96
N VAL A 26 4.43 8.46 6.08
CA VAL A 26 4.16 9.91 6.18
C VAL A 26 2.83 10.12 6.90
N LYS A 27 2.90 10.59 8.15
CA LYS A 27 1.72 10.88 8.99
C LYS A 27 1.47 12.39 9.06
N GLY A 28 0.22 12.78 9.33
CA GLY A 28 -0.18 14.18 9.47
C GLY A 28 -0.52 14.90 8.15
N ARG A 29 -0.66 16.22 8.22
CA ARG A 29 -1.01 17.07 7.08
C ARG A 29 0.16 17.17 6.10
N LEU A 30 -0.14 17.06 4.81
CA LEU A 30 0.80 17.32 3.74
C LEU A 30 0.83 18.83 3.50
N GLN A 31 2.03 19.40 3.43
CA GLN A 31 2.27 20.86 3.41
C GLN A 31 3.34 21.25 2.39
N GLY A 32 3.50 20.47 1.30
CA GLY A 32 4.54 20.70 0.29
C GLY A 32 5.92 20.18 0.71
N GLN A 33 5.95 19.14 1.55
CA GLN A 33 7.20 18.49 1.99
C GLN A 33 7.75 17.53 0.93
N TRP A 34 6.88 17.09 0.02
CA TRP A 34 7.19 16.18 -1.08
C TRP A 34 6.74 16.80 -2.40
N PRO A 35 7.29 16.36 -3.54
CA PRO A 35 6.76 16.71 -4.86
C PRO A 35 5.25 16.46 -4.93
N ASP A 36 4.51 17.36 -5.59
CA ASP A 36 3.05 17.33 -5.65
C ASP A 36 2.46 15.97 -6.05
N GLU A 37 3.10 15.28 -7.00
CA GLU A 37 2.66 13.94 -7.44
C GLU A 37 2.76 12.89 -6.33
N ILE A 38 3.82 12.96 -5.52
CA ILE A 38 4.00 12.08 -4.35
C ILE A 38 2.96 12.42 -3.29
N GLU A 39 2.69 13.70 -3.02
CA GLU A 39 1.66 14.09 -2.06
C GLU A 39 0.26 13.62 -2.52
N ARG A 40 -0.07 13.75 -3.81
CA ARG A 40 -1.31 13.22 -4.39
C ARG A 40 -1.42 11.70 -4.22
N ALA A 41 -0.32 10.98 -4.44
CA ALA A 41 -0.30 9.53 -4.26
C ALA A 41 -0.41 9.11 -2.78
N ILE A 42 0.20 9.85 -1.85
CA ILE A 42 -0.03 9.65 -0.40
C ILE A 42 -1.50 9.90 -0.04
N GLN A 43 -2.13 10.94 -0.60
CA GLN A 43 -3.55 11.20 -0.39
C GLN A 43 -4.41 10.06 -0.93
N LEU A 44 -4.08 9.52 -2.11
CA LEU A 44 -4.77 8.37 -2.69
C LEU A 44 -4.66 7.14 -1.79
N HIS A 45 -3.46 6.81 -1.29
CA HIS A 45 -3.27 5.73 -0.33
C HIS A 45 -4.22 5.87 0.87
N ARG A 46 -4.25 7.05 1.50
CA ARG A 46 -5.14 7.30 2.66
C ARG A 46 -6.63 7.21 2.31
N ARG A 47 -7.01 7.56 1.07
CA ARG A 47 -8.39 7.41 0.60
C ARG A 47 -8.77 5.95 0.40
N ILE A 48 -7.85 5.13 -0.10
CA ILE A 48 -8.03 3.68 -0.20
C ILE A 48 -8.21 3.10 1.20
N ASP A 49 -7.34 3.44 2.16
CA ASP A 49 -7.48 3.01 3.56
C ASP A 49 -8.84 3.41 4.14
N ALA A 50 -9.22 4.68 4.02
CA ALA A 50 -10.49 5.17 4.57
C ALA A 50 -11.69 4.44 3.95
N PHE A 51 -11.62 4.12 2.65
CA PHE A 51 -12.66 3.36 1.96
C PHE A 51 -12.72 1.92 2.47
N THR A 52 -11.59 1.21 2.55
CA THR A 52 -11.57 -0.20 2.97
C THR A 52 -11.89 -0.35 4.46
N ASP A 53 -11.35 0.51 5.32
CA ASP A 53 -11.56 0.45 6.77
C ASP A 53 -13.00 0.73 7.18
N SER A 54 -13.71 1.57 6.41
CA SER A 54 -15.14 1.88 6.63
C SER A 54 -16.09 0.93 5.90
N HIS A 55 -15.58 0.04 5.04
CA HIS A 55 -16.41 -0.81 4.21
C HIS A 55 -17.21 -1.82 5.07
N PRO A 56 -18.55 -1.92 4.92
CA PRO A 56 -19.37 -2.81 5.74
C PRO A 56 -18.92 -4.28 5.73
N LEU A 57 -18.44 -4.78 4.58
CA LEU A 57 -17.92 -6.14 4.46
C LEU A 57 -16.61 -6.34 5.22
N VAL A 58 -15.75 -5.32 5.29
CA VAL A 58 -14.50 -5.38 6.07
C VAL A 58 -14.84 -5.37 7.56
N HIS A 59 -15.79 -4.54 7.99
CA HIS A 59 -16.30 -4.60 9.36
C HIS A 59 -16.90 -5.97 9.71
N ALA A 60 -17.69 -6.55 8.81
CA ALA A 60 -18.23 -7.88 8.99
C ALA A 60 -17.13 -8.95 9.10
N ALA A 61 -16.09 -8.87 8.27
CA ALA A 61 -14.93 -9.75 8.35
C ALA A 61 -14.17 -9.57 9.67
N LYS A 62 -13.89 -8.34 10.11
CA LYS A 62 -13.25 -8.04 11.40
C LYS A 62 -14.04 -8.63 12.59
N ARG A 63 -15.38 -8.64 12.52
CA ARG A 63 -16.25 -9.23 13.57
C ARG A 63 -16.18 -10.76 13.66
N ARG A 64 -15.74 -11.47 12.61
CA ARG A 64 -15.54 -12.93 12.64
C ARG A 64 -14.38 -13.36 13.53
N PHE A 65 -13.46 -12.45 13.84
CA PHE A 65 -12.37 -12.72 14.76
C PHE A 65 -12.86 -12.75 16.22
N PRO A 66 -12.35 -13.68 17.05
CA PRO A 66 -12.56 -13.66 18.50
C PRO A 66 -12.18 -12.31 19.10
N LEU A 67 -12.90 -11.90 20.15
CA LEU A 67 -12.73 -10.57 20.75
C LEU A 67 -11.28 -10.31 21.19
N GLU A 68 -10.63 -11.34 21.74
CA GLU A 68 -9.26 -11.32 22.26
C GLU A 68 -8.23 -11.05 21.15
N ARG A 69 -8.57 -11.37 19.89
CA ARG A 69 -7.68 -11.23 18.72
C ARG A 69 -8.12 -10.13 17.75
N ARG A 70 -9.28 -9.50 17.98
CA ARG A 70 -9.88 -8.52 17.06
C ARG A 70 -9.00 -7.30 16.81
N ARG A 71 -8.11 -6.95 17.75
CA ARG A 71 -7.11 -5.89 17.57
C ARG A 71 -6.16 -6.12 16.38
N PHE A 72 -5.95 -7.38 15.99
CA PHE A 72 -5.08 -7.75 14.87
C PHE A 72 -5.86 -8.05 13.58
N ALA A 73 -7.19 -8.03 13.64
CA ALA A 73 -8.04 -8.44 12.52
C ALA A 73 -7.80 -7.57 11.26
N GLY A 74 -7.54 -6.26 11.42
CA GLY A 74 -7.21 -5.38 10.29
C GLY A 74 -5.97 -5.87 9.55
N VAL A 75 -4.81 -5.87 10.22
CA VAL A 75 -3.54 -6.31 9.64
C VAL A 75 -3.62 -7.72 9.02
N LEU A 76 -4.34 -8.65 9.66
CA LEU A 76 -4.51 -10.00 9.12
C LEU A 76 -5.37 -10.01 7.85
N LEU A 77 -6.43 -9.20 7.80
CA LEU A 77 -7.25 -9.05 6.60
C LEU A 77 -6.48 -8.36 5.49
N ASP A 78 -5.64 -7.38 5.80
CA ASP A 78 -4.86 -6.66 4.79
C ASP A 78 -3.85 -7.60 4.12
N VAL A 79 -3.13 -8.42 4.91
CA VAL A 79 -2.26 -9.48 4.38
C VAL A 79 -3.05 -10.52 3.57
N PHE A 80 -4.25 -10.88 4.03
CA PHE A 80 -5.12 -11.82 3.32
C PHE A 80 -5.62 -11.27 1.99
N PHE A 81 -5.99 -9.98 1.92
CA PHE A 81 -6.44 -9.34 0.69
C PHE A 81 -5.32 -9.23 -0.34
N ASP A 82 -4.10 -8.85 0.08
CA ASP A 82 -2.93 -8.89 -0.80
C ASP A 82 -2.64 -10.31 -1.32
N HIS A 83 -2.83 -11.34 -0.47
CA HIS A 83 -2.70 -12.73 -0.92
C HIS A 83 -3.76 -13.10 -1.96
N CYS A 84 -5.03 -12.75 -1.76
CA CYS A 84 -6.08 -12.97 -2.74
C CYS A 84 -5.79 -12.25 -4.06
N LEU A 85 -5.36 -10.98 -4.00
CA LEU A 85 -4.97 -10.21 -5.18
C LEU A 85 -3.79 -10.84 -5.91
N ALA A 86 -2.78 -11.32 -5.19
CA ALA A 86 -1.63 -11.99 -5.80
C ALA A 86 -2.01 -13.34 -6.44
N ARG A 87 -2.92 -14.10 -5.81
CA ARG A 87 -3.42 -15.38 -6.32
C ARG A 87 -4.22 -15.19 -7.61
N ASP A 88 -5.11 -14.20 -7.62
CA ASP A 88 -6.06 -13.95 -8.72
C ASP A 88 -5.57 -12.81 -9.63
N TRP A 89 -4.26 -12.55 -9.65
CA TRP A 89 -3.67 -11.35 -10.25
C TRP A 89 -4.06 -11.12 -11.71
N ASN A 90 -4.16 -12.18 -12.51
CA ASN A 90 -4.49 -12.10 -13.93
C ASN A 90 -5.92 -11.58 -14.18
N ASP A 91 -6.79 -11.56 -13.17
CA ASP A 91 -8.14 -10.99 -13.28
C ASP A 91 -8.14 -9.45 -13.09
N TYR A 92 -7.06 -8.89 -12.53
CA TYR A 92 -6.97 -7.49 -12.13
C TYR A 92 -5.85 -6.70 -12.82
N ALA A 93 -4.92 -7.37 -13.50
CA ALA A 93 -3.79 -6.74 -14.17
C ALA A 93 -3.44 -7.44 -15.48
N ASP A 94 -3.04 -6.64 -16.47
CA ASP A 94 -2.64 -7.13 -17.79
C ASP A 94 -1.21 -7.70 -17.79
N ASP A 95 -0.34 -7.23 -16.89
CA ASP A 95 1.05 -7.65 -16.82
C ASP A 95 1.30 -8.68 -15.70
N PRO A 96 2.23 -9.64 -15.87
CA PRO A 96 2.52 -10.64 -14.84
C PRO A 96 3.01 -10.00 -13.53
N LEU A 97 2.52 -10.52 -12.39
CA LEU A 97 2.91 -10.05 -11.05
C LEU A 97 4.43 -9.90 -10.85
N PRO A 98 5.29 -10.84 -11.30
CA PRO A 98 6.75 -10.67 -11.17
C PRO A 98 7.29 -9.43 -11.89
N GLN A 99 6.70 -9.05 -13.03
CA GLN A 99 7.10 -7.85 -13.78
C GLN A 99 6.67 -6.59 -13.04
N PHE A 100 5.43 -6.56 -12.54
CA PHE A 100 4.93 -5.48 -11.69
C PHE A 100 5.85 -5.26 -10.48
N VAL A 101 6.15 -6.33 -9.74
CA VAL A 101 7.01 -6.30 -8.57
C VAL A 101 8.42 -5.80 -8.92
N ALA A 102 9.00 -6.27 -10.04
CA ALA A 102 10.30 -5.79 -10.50
C ALA A 102 10.32 -4.29 -10.78
N ARG A 103 9.24 -3.72 -11.36
CA ARG A 103 9.12 -2.26 -11.57
C ARG A 103 9.06 -1.49 -10.26
N VAL A 104 8.32 -1.99 -9.28
CA VAL A 104 8.23 -1.38 -7.94
C VAL A 104 9.62 -1.32 -7.29
N TYR A 105 10.33 -2.44 -7.21
CA TYR A 105 11.68 -2.46 -6.62
C TYR A 105 12.69 -1.65 -7.43
N GLY A 106 12.55 -1.59 -8.76
CA GLY A 106 13.35 -0.72 -9.62
C GLY A 106 13.17 0.76 -9.27
N THR A 107 11.95 1.17 -8.93
CA THR A 107 11.61 2.54 -8.50
C THR A 107 12.19 2.89 -7.11
N LEU A 108 12.35 1.90 -6.24
CA LEU A 108 12.94 2.07 -4.91
C LEU A 108 14.46 2.26 -4.92
N ARG A 109 15.14 2.02 -6.05
CA ARG A 109 16.59 2.27 -6.18
C ARG A 109 16.87 3.79 -6.10
N PRO A 110 18.03 4.21 -5.55
CA PRO A 110 18.20 5.45 -4.79
C PRO A 110 18.28 6.73 -5.64
N ALA A 111 17.22 7.06 -6.38
CA ALA A 111 17.12 8.30 -7.15
C ALA A 111 16.30 9.39 -6.42
N SER A 112 15.73 9.13 -5.24
CA SER A 112 14.93 10.11 -4.48
C SER A 112 15.05 9.91 -2.97
N PRO A 113 14.94 11.00 -2.17
CA PRO A 113 14.99 10.89 -0.72
C PRO A 113 13.80 10.07 -0.23
N LEU A 114 14.09 8.89 0.33
CA LEU A 114 13.09 8.04 0.97
C LEU A 114 12.78 8.59 2.38
N PRO A 115 11.53 8.50 2.87
CA PRO A 115 11.23 8.71 4.28
C PRO A 115 12.15 7.85 5.16
N GLU A 116 12.67 8.41 6.25
CA GLU A 116 13.73 7.80 7.05
C GLU A 116 13.43 6.37 7.51
N ARG A 117 12.17 6.08 7.83
CA ARG A 117 11.72 4.73 8.21
C ARG A 117 11.68 3.78 7.01
N LEU A 118 11.23 4.24 5.85
CA LEU A 118 11.23 3.45 4.62
C LEU A 118 12.67 3.19 4.13
N ALA A 119 13.55 4.18 4.20
CA ALA A 119 14.97 4.02 3.85
C ALA A 119 15.65 2.87 4.62
N ARG A 120 15.25 2.65 5.88
CA ARG A 120 15.77 1.55 6.72
C ARG A 120 15.15 0.19 6.40
N ILE A 121 13.93 0.16 5.85
CA ILE A 121 13.17 -1.07 5.61
C ILE A 121 13.33 -1.55 4.16
N ALA A 122 13.42 -0.64 3.19
CA ALA A 122 13.51 -0.94 1.77
C ALA A 122 14.62 -1.95 1.40
N PRO A 123 15.83 -1.94 2.02
CA PRO A 123 16.85 -2.95 1.73
C PRO A 123 16.51 -4.38 2.21
N ARG A 124 15.46 -4.54 3.01
CA ARG A 124 15.03 -5.81 3.61
C ARG A 124 13.65 -6.26 3.13
N MET A 125 13.02 -5.48 2.25
CA MET A 125 11.78 -5.82 1.56
C MET A 125 12.11 -6.65 0.33
#